data_AF-A0A7W8JTP5-F1
#
_entry.id   AF-A0A7W8JTP5-F1
#
_cell.length_a   1.000
_cell.length_b   1.000
_cell.length_c   1.000
_cell.angle_alpha   90.00
_cell.angle_beta   90.00
_cell.angle_gamma   90.00
#
_symmetry.space_group_name_H-M   'P 1'
#
loop_
_entity.id
_entity.type
_entity.pdbx_description
1 polymer ?
#
loop_
_entity_poly.entity_id
_entity_poly.type
_entity_poly.pdbx_seq_one_letter_code
_entity_poly.pdbx_strand_id
1 'polypeptide(L)'
;MAMLEIECPVCAEVLELSDEDRTELQPGDVIVCDSCNAEMEITRNGGGEDFELELLGILTTCPNCNEEFEVTEDVLAAAPTVQAADGSEVSLVSCPHCQASIELEFEDEADAPFLSSQ
;
A
#
# COMPACT_ATOMS: atom_id res chain seq x y z
N MET A 1 28.64 -5.28 -3.63
CA MET A 1 27.56 -4.94 -2.69
C MET A 1 26.32 -5.42 -3.40
N ALA A 2 25.77 -6.55 -2.97
CA ALA A 2 24.48 -6.98 -3.49
C ALA A 2 23.46 -6.06 -2.80
N MET A 3 22.74 -5.29 -3.59
CA MET A 3 21.56 -4.56 -3.13
C MET A 3 20.38 -5.47 -3.41
N LEU A 4 19.51 -5.63 -2.44
CA LEU A 4 18.27 -6.36 -2.61
C LEU A 4 17.24 -5.37 -3.16
N GLU A 5 16.60 -5.74 -4.25
CA GLU A 5 15.54 -4.96 -4.89
C GLU A 5 14.20 -5.59 -4.50
N ILE A 6 13.33 -4.82 -3.85
CA ILE A 6 11.96 -5.22 -3.53
C ILE A 6 11.01 -4.28 -4.25
N GLU A 7 10.08 -4.80 -5.04
CA GLU A 7 9.07 -3.99 -5.73
C GLU A 7 7.86 -3.78 -4.80
N CYS A 8 7.45 -2.52 -4.62
CA CYS A 8 6.24 -2.21 -3.88
C CYS A 8 5.01 -2.60 -4.71
N PRO A 9 4.11 -3.46 -4.20
CA PRO A 9 2.92 -3.87 -4.94
C PRO A 9 1.89 -2.74 -5.12
N VAL A 10 2.04 -1.60 -4.43
CA VAL A 10 1.09 -0.48 -4.50
C VAL A 10 1.48 0.55 -5.55
N CYS A 11 2.76 0.92 -5.62
CA CYS A 11 3.22 1.97 -6.54
C CYS A 11 4.22 1.45 -7.59
N ALA A 12 4.52 0.15 -7.58
CA ALA A 12 5.55 -0.48 -8.41
C ALA A 12 6.94 0.16 -8.28
N GLU A 13 7.20 0.87 -7.18
CA GLU A 13 8.52 1.45 -6.93
C GLU A 13 9.47 0.41 -6.34
N VAL A 14 10.72 0.43 -6.79
CA VAL A 14 11.78 -0.48 -6.34
C VAL A 14 12.45 0.11 -5.10
N LEU A 15 12.27 -0.57 -3.96
CA LEU A 15 13.01 -0.30 -2.73
C LEU A 15 14.36 -1.00 -2.79
N GLU A 16 15.43 -0.21 -2.71
CA GLU A 16 16.81 -0.69 -2.64
C GLU A 16 17.23 -0.89 -1.17
N LEU A 17 17.34 -2.15 -0.75
CA LEU A 17 17.77 -2.52 0.61
C LEU A 17 19.22 -3.01 0.63
N SER A 18 19.92 -2.75 1.73
CA SER A 18 21.29 -3.23 1.91
C SER A 18 21.31 -4.69 2.35
N ASP A 19 22.46 -5.35 2.20
CA ASP A 19 22.66 -6.72 2.70
C ASP A 19 22.53 -6.79 4.24
N GLU A 20 22.85 -5.70 4.95
CA GLU A 20 22.63 -5.56 6.39
C GLU A 20 21.13 -5.63 6.72
N ASP A 21 20.30 -4.78 6.09
CA ASP A 21 18.84 -4.79 6.26
C ASP A 21 18.26 -6.18 5.99
N ARG A 22 18.70 -6.83 4.90
CA ARG A 22 18.26 -8.18 4.54
C ARG A 22 18.50 -9.22 5.64
N THR A 23 19.63 -9.12 6.35
CA THR A 23 19.98 -10.08 7.42
C THR A 23 19.24 -9.80 8.73
N GLU A 24 18.79 -8.56 8.92
CA GLU A 24 18.03 -8.15 10.11
C GLU A 24 16.54 -8.41 9.94
N LEU A 25 16.02 -8.26 8.72
CA LEU A 25 14.61 -8.45 8.38
C LEU A 25 14.18 -9.92 8.48
N GLN A 26 13.16 -10.21 9.26
CA GLN A 26 12.58 -11.53 9.44
C GLN A 26 11.13 -11.55 8.94
N PRO A 27 10.57 -12.75 8.64
CA PRO A 27 9.14 -12.85 8.43
C PRO A 27 8.38 -12.38 9.70
N GLY A 28 7.45 -11.45 9.52
CA GLY A 28 6.73 -10.72 10.57
C GLY A 28 7.24 -9.29 10.80
N ASP A 29 8.33 -8.86 10.17
CA ASP A 29 8.75 -7.46 10.16
C ASP A 29 7.92 -6.64 9.15
N VAL A 30 7.66 -5.37 9.47
CA VAL A 30 6.89 -4.43 8.64
C VAL A 30 7.83 -3.41 8.00
N ILE A 31 7.76 -3.28 6.68
CA ILE A 31 8.46 -2.26 5.89
C ILE A 31 7.44 -1.24 5.40
N VAL A 32 7.80 0.04 5.45
CA VAL A 32 6.98 1.12 4.91
C VAL A 32 7.62 1.63 3.62
N CYS A 33 6.83 1.73 2.55
CA CYS A 33 7.28 2.36 1.32
C CYS A 33 7.40 3.88 1.51
N ASP A 34 8.55 4.46 1.16
CA ASP A 34 8.80 5.90 1.32
C ASP A 34 7.92 6.78 0.39
N SER A 35 7.47 6.22 -0.74
CA SER A 35 6.72 6.98 -1.76
C SER A 35 5.21 6.92 -1.62
N CYS A 36 4.65 5.76 -1.28
CA CYS A 36 3.20 5.60 -1.12
C CYS A 36 2.76 5.39 0.33
N ASN A 37 3.70 5.31 1.28
CA ASN A 37 3.43 5.04 2.69
C ASN A 37 2.65 3.74 2.93
N ALA A 38 2.79 2.77 2.01
CA ALA A 38 2.23 1.44 2.17
C ALA A 38 3.02 0.63 3.21
N GLU A 39 2.30 0.03 4.15
CA GLU A 39 2.84 -0.88 5.15
C GLU A 39 2.75 -2.32 4.63
N MET A 40 3.91 -2.96 4.54
CA MET A 40 4.06 -4.29 3.97
C MET A 40 4.73 -5.21 4.99
N GLU A 41 4.05 -6.28 5.37
CA GLU A 41 4.64 -7.33 6.20
C GLU A 41 5.47 -8.28 5.33
N ILE A 42 6.67 -8.61 5.80
CA ILE A 42 7.46 -9.69 5.22
C ILE A 42 6.84 -11.01 5.65
N THR A 43 6.26 -11.77 4.72
CA THR A 43 5.74 -13.11 5.02
C THR A 43 6.81 -14.18 4.80
N ARG A 44 7.81 -13.89 3.95
CA ARG A 44 8.92 -14.80 3.66
C ARG A 44 10.21 -14.08 3.33
N ASN A 45 11.24 -14.31 4.15
CA ASN A 45 12.61 -13.97 3.80
C ASN A 45 13.20 -15.09 2.92
N GLY A 46 13.21 -14.86 1.61
CA GLY A 46 13.88 -15.73 0.65
C GLY A 46 15.39 -15.66 0.87
N GLY A 47 15.98 -16.72 1.43
CA GLY A 47 17.42 -16.86 1.65
C GLY A 47 18.27 -16.96 0.37
N GLY A 48 17.94 -16.19 -0.67
CA GLY A 48 18.60 -16.10 -1.98
C GLY A 48 17.65 -15.70 -3.11
N GLU A 49 16.35 -15.72 -2.83
CA GLU A 49 15.24 -15.54 -3.77
C GLU A 49 14.33 -14.41 -3.25
N ASP A 50 13.48 -13.87 -4.11
CA ASP A 50 12.65 -12.69 -3.88
C ASP A 50 11.88 -12.73 -2.55
N PHE A 51 11.72 -11.57 -1.91
CA PHE A 51 10.94 -11.40 -0.68
C PHE A 51 9.45 -11.52 -1.01
N GLU A 52 8.71 -12.25 -0.17
CA GLU A 52 7.25 -12.26 -0.25
C GLU A 52 6.71 -11.24 0.75
N LEU A 53 5.89 -10.32 0.24
CA LEU A 53 5.30 -9.23 1.00
C LEU A 53 3.78 -9.36 1.00
N GLU A 54 3.16 -9.06 2.14
CA GLU A 54 1.71 -8.90 2.28
C GLU A 54 1.40 -7.45 2.65
N LEU A 55 0.50 -6.82 1.89
CA LEU A 55 0.06 -5.45 2.15
C LEU A 55 -0.87 -5.44 3.38
N LEU A 56 -0.46 -4.72 4.44
CA LEU A 56 -1.30 -4.56 5.63
C LEU A 56 -2.25 -3.37 5.48
N GLY A 57 -1.76 -2.27 4.89
CA GLY A 57 -2.53 -1.05 4.70
C GLY A 57 -1.68 0.10 4.16
N ILE A 58 -2.29 1.27 4.01
CA ILE A 58 -1.62 2.49 3.57
C ILE A 58 -1.81 3.55 4.66
N LEU A 59 -0.70 4.10 5.15
CA LEU A 59 -0.71 5.24 6.06
C LEU A 59 -1.03 6.51 5.28
N THR A 60 -2.15 7.14 5.62
CA THR A 60 -2.53 8.43 5.04
C THR A 60 -2.85 9.44 6.13
N THR A 61 -2.66 10.71 5.83
CA THR A 61 -2.91 11.79 6.79
C THR A 61 -4.27 12.41 6.54
N CYS A 62 -5.08 12.50 7.60
CA CYS A 62 -6.38 13.16 7.49
C CYS A 62 -6.21 14.67 7.24
N PRO A 63 -6.81 15.25 6.18
CA PRO A 63 -6.70 16.68 5.89
C PRO A 63 -7.47 17.57 6.88
N ASN A 64 -8.34 16.99 7.72
CA ASN A 64 -9.15 17.74 8.69
C ASN A 64 -8.51 17.83 10.08
N CYS A 65 -7.94 16.73 10.58
CA CYS A 65 -7.32 16.70 11.91
C CYS A 65 -5.79 16.58 11.89
N ASN A 66 -5.19 16.42 10.71
CA ASN A 66 -3.75 16.19 10.54
C ASN A 66 -3.21 14.97 11.32
N GLU A 67 -4.09 14.01 11.62
CA GLU A 67 -3.69 12.77 12.27
C GLU A 67 -3.50 11.68 11.20
N GLU A 68 -2.44 10.91 11.37
CA GLU A 68 -2.11 9.74 10.54
C GLU A 68 -3.06 8.59 10.90
N PHE A 69 -3.58 7.92 9.89
CA PHE A 69 -4.40 6.73 10.07
C PHE A 69 -4.13 5.71 8.97
N GLU A 70 -4.30 4.45 9.31
CA GLU A 70 -4.12 3.33 8.42
C GLU A 70 -5.41 3.07 7.63
N VAL A 71 -5.29 2.96 6.31
CA VAL A 71 -6.35 2.52 5.43
C VAL A 71 -6.04 1.08 5.03
N THR A 72 -6.74 0.15 5.65
CA THR A 72 -6.66 -1.28 5.33
C THR A 72 -7.71 -1.67 4.30
N GLU A 73 -7.55 -2.86 3.73
CA GLU A 73 -8.54 -3.45 2.81
C GLU A 73 -9.93 -3.59 3.47
N ASP A 74 -10.00 -3.87 4.77
CA ASP A 74 -11.27 -3.93 5.53
C ASP A 74 -11.95 -2.55 5.61
N VAL A 75 -11.15 -1.48 5.83
CA VAL A 75 -11.64 -0.10 5.83
C VAL A 75 -12.18 0.28 4.45
N LEU A 76 -11.50 -0.14 3.38
CA LEU A 76 -11.97 0.07 2.00
C LEU A 76 -13.23 -0.72 1.68
N ALA A 77 -13.29 -1.99 2.10
CA ALA A 77 -14.46 -2.84 1.90
C ALA A 77 -15.70 -2.33 2.68
N ALA A 78 -15.49 -1.68 3.82
CA ALA A 78 -16.56 -1.05 4.60
C ALA A 78 -16.92 0.35 4.08
N ALA A 79 -16.03 1.00 3.33
CA ALA A 79 -16.23 2.34 2.81
C ALA A 79 -17.16 2.33 1.57
N PRO A 80 -18.16 3.21 1.51
CA PRO A 80 -18.97 3.36 0.31
C PRO A 80 -18.15 4.01 -0.81
N THR A 81 -18.14 3.39 -1.98
CA THR A 81 -17.59 3.95 -3.22
C THR A 81 -18.61 4.89 -3.86
N VAL A 82 -18.16 6.08 -4.26
CA VAL A 82 -18.98 7.09 -4.94
C VAL A 82 -18.24 7.63 -6.16
N GLN A 83 -18.99 8.13 -7.14
CA GLN A 83 -18.41 8.82 -8.29
C GLN A 83 -18.20 10.30 -7.95
N ALA A 84 -16.94 10.75 -8.02
CA ALA A 84 -16.56 12.14 -7.85
C ALA A 84 -17.11 13.01 -8.99
N ALA A 85 -17.11 14.33 -8.78
CA ALA A 85 -17.61 15.29 -9.78
C ALA A 85 -16.82 15.26 -11.11
N ASP A 86 -15.56 14.83 -11.08
CA ASP A 86 -14.69 14.66 -12.25
C ASP A 86 -14.88 13.30 -12.97
N GLY A 87 -15.71 12.41 -12.41
CA GLY A 87 -16.01 11.10 -12.98
C GLY A 87 -15.17 9.94 -12.43
N SER A 88 -14.15 10.22 -11.62
CA SER A 88 -13.36 9.20 -10.90
C SER A 88 -14.18 8.48 -9.83
N GLU A 89 -13.86 7.21 -9.58
CA GLU A 89 -14.42 6.45 -8.45
C GLU A 89 -13.56 6.68 -7.21
N VAL A 90 -14.20 7.11 -6.12
CA VAL A 90 -13.53 7.40 -4.84
C VAL A 90 -14.19 6.64 -3.70
N SER A 91 -13.39 6.14 -2.78
CA SER A 91 -13.84 5.50 -1.55
C SER A 91 -13.99 6.55 -0.45
N LEU A 92 -15.19 6.63 0.15
CA LEU A 92 -15.46 7.52 1.27
C LEU A 92 -15.06 6.87 2.60
N VAL A 93 -13.82 7.06 2.99
CA VAL A 93 -13.30 6.54 4.26
C VAL A 93 -13.58 7.53 5.38
N SER A 94 -13.98 7.03 6.55
CA SER A 94 -14.19 7.87 7.73
C SER A 94 -12.94 7.85 8.62
N CYS A 95 -12.37 9.01 8.90
CA CYS A 95 -11.22 9.11 9.79
C CYS A 95 -11.61 8.64 11.22
N PRO A 96 -10.88 7.70 11.85
CA PRO A 96 -11.21 7.23 13.19
C PRO A 96 -11.02 8.30 14.29
N HIS A 97 -10.21 9.34 14.02
CA HIS A 97 -9.91 10.40 14.99
C HIS A 97 -10.96 11.52 15.02
N CYS A 98 -11.44 11.94 13.84
CA CYS A 98 -12.36 13.07 13.73
C CYS A 98 -13.70 12.73 13.09
N GLN A 99 -13.91 11.49 12.66
CA GLN A 99 -15.08 11.01 11.90
C GLN A 99 -15.38 11.83 10.63
N ALA A 100 -14.40 12.58 10.12
CA ALA A 100 -14.54 13.26 8.85
C ALA A 100 -14.53 12.24 7.71
N SER A 101 -15.41 12.43 6.74
CA SER A 101 -15.43 11.68 5.50
C SER A 101 -14.32 12.20 4.59
N ILE A 102 -13.45 11.30 4.14
CA ILE A 102 -12.32 11.58 3.27
C ILE A 102 -12.57 10.82 1.97
N GLU A 103 -12.48 11.54 0.86
CA GLU A 103 -12.55 10.97 -0.49
C GLU A 103 -11.15 10.50 -0.87
N LEU A 104 -10.97 9.19 -1.03
CA LEU A 104 -9.72 8.60 -1.46
C LEU A 104 -9.90 8.01 -2.86
N GLU A 105 -9.06 8.46 -3.80
CA GLU A 105 -8.95 7.89 -5.14
C GLU A 105 -7.92 6.77 -5.10
N PHE A 106 -8.34 5.55 -5.40
CA PHE A 106 -7.45 4.41 -5.57
C PHE A 106 -7.50 3.99 -7.03
N GLU A 107 -6.35 3.78 -7.64
CA GLU A 107 -6.28 3.01 -8.88
C GLU A 107 -6.48 1.54 -8.51
N ASP A 108 -7.74 1.11 -8.49
CA ASP A 108 -8.06 -0.31 -8.49
C ASP A 108 -7.37 -0.93 -9.71
N GLU A 109 -6.44 -1.87 -9.51
CA GLU A 109 -5.91 -2.76 -10.56
C GLU A 109 -6.99 -3.71 -11.15
N ALA A 110 -8.27 -3.33 -11.10
CA ALA A 110 -9.37 -4.01 -11.75
C ALA A 110 -9.49 -3.68 -13.25
N ASP A 111 -8.66 -2.77 -13.79
CA ASP A 111 -8.52 -2.57 -15.24
C ASP A 111 -7.04 -2.61 -15.66
N ALA A 112 -6.36 -3.72 -15.37
CA ALA A 112 -5.43 -4.20 -16.38
C ALA A 112 -6.31 -4.69 -17.54
N PRO A 113 -6.40 -3.97 -18.70
CA PRO A 113 -6.93 -4.62 -19.87
C PRO A 113 -6.04 -5.83 -20.08
N PHE A 114 -6.64 -7.01 -19.91
CA PHE A 114 -6.19 -8.26 -20.48
C PHE A 114 -5.94 -7.97 -21.97
N LEU A 115 -4.74 -7.48 -22.30
CA LEU A 115 -4.28 -7.35 -23.67
C LEU A 115 -3.96 -8.77 -24.14
N SER A 116 -5.05 -9.47 -24.38
CA SER A 116 -5.16 -10.54 -25.34
C SER A 116 -4.63 -9.99 -26.66
N SER A 117 -3.36 -10.26 -26.95
CA SER A 117 -2.80 -10.09 -28.28
C SER A 117 -2.00 -11.32 -28.64
N GLN A 118 -2.79 -12.34 -29.02
CA GLN A 118 -2.66 -13.22 -30.19
C GLN A 118 -1.26 -13.62 -30.67
#